data_AF-A0A5D2I4P3-F1
#
_entry.id   AF-A0A5D2I4P3-F1
#
_cell.length_a   1.000
_cell.length_b   1.000
_cell.length_c   1.000
_cell.angle_alpha   90.00
_cell.angle_beta   90.00
_cell.angle_gamma   90.00
#
_symmetry.space_group_name_H-M   'P 1'
#
loop_
_entity.id
_entity.type
_entity.pdbx_description
1 polymer ?
#
loop_
_entity_poly.entity_id
_entity_poly.type
_entity_poly.pdbx_seq_one_letter_code
_entity_poly.pdbx_strand_id
1 'polypeptide(L)'
;MYGLWGFERLKLRMMVVMLLMLVLSLFEQNMSFSSPLNSEGLALLRFKQRVVSDPFGALSNWKEIDGEIDPCSWFGVECSDEKVVIL
;
A
#
# COMPACT_ATOMS: atom_id res chain seq x y z
N MET A 1 17.88 -8.46 -49.93
CA MET A 1 16.72 -7.64 -49.54
C MET A 1 15.75 -8.35 -48.57
N TYR A 2 16.24 -9.29 -47.74
CA TYR A 2 15.41 -10.13 -46.85
C TYR A 2 15.70 -9.92 -45.35
N GLY A 3 16.84 -9.33 -44.99
CA GLY A 3 17.21 -9.06 -43.58
C GLY A 3 16.47 -7.88 -42.95
N LEU A 4 16.06 -6.89 -43.74
CA LEU A 4 15.42 -5.66 -43.24
C LEU A 4 14.02 -5.94 -42.67
N TRP A 5 13.26 -6.86 -43.28
CA TRP A 5 11.91 -7.21 -42.83
C TRP A 5 11.92 -8.04 -41.52
N GLY A 6 12.95 -8.87 -41.32
CA GLY A 6 13.16 -9.60 -40.06
C GLY A 6 13.58 -8.68 -38.91
N PHE A 7 14.41 -7.67 -39.19
CA PHE A 7 14.87 -6.69 -38.21
C PHE A 7 13.73 -5.77 -37.74
N GLU A 8 12.87 -5.30 -38.64
CA GLU A 8 11.69 -4.49 -38.27
C GLU A 8 10.65 -5.28 -37.48
N ARG A 9 10.49 -6.58 -37.77
CA ARG A 9 9.66 -7.48 -36.95
C ARG A 9 10.23 -7.72 -35.56
N LEU A 10 11.55 -7.88 -35.45
CA LEU A 10 12.21 -8.06 -34.15
C LEU A 10 12.11 -6.78 -33.31
N LYS A 11 12.31 -5.61 -33.93
CA LYS A 11 12.08 -4.30 -33.29
C LYS A 11 10.65 -4.10 -32.82
N LEU A 12 9.65 -4.44 -33.65
CA LEU A 12 8.24 -4.31 -33.29
C LEU A 12 7.90 -5.23 -32.10
N ARG A 13 8.38 -6.48 -32.11
CA ARG A 13 8.21 -7.42 -30.98
C ARG A 13 8.85 -6.87 -29.70
N MET A 14 10.06 -6.31 -29.79
CA MET A 14 10.73 -5.71 -28.64
C MET A 14 9.98 -4.49 -28.10
N MET A 15 9.47 -3.61 -28.98
CA MET A 15 8.66 -2.45 -28.57
C MET A 15 7.36 -2.86 -27.88
N VAL A 16 6.67 -3.88 -28.39
CA VAL A 16 5.45 -4.41 -27.76
C VAL A 16 5.77 -5.00 -26.39
N VAL A 17 6.85 -5.77 -26.24
CA VAL A 17 7.27 -6.31 -24.94
C VAL A 17 7.60 -5.17 -23.96
N MET A 18 8.38 -4.17 -24.38
CA MET A 18 8.70 -3.01 -23.54
C MET A 18 7.45 -2.25 -23.10
N LEU A 19 6.48 -2.05 -24.01
CA LEU A 19 5.21 -1.39 -23.69
C LEU A 19 4.38 -2.23 -22.71
N LEU A 20 4.31 -3.55 -22.89
CA LEU A 20 3.62 -4.45 -21.97
C LEU A 20 4.25 -4.41 -20.57
N MET A 21 5.58 -4.44 -20.47
CA MET A 21 6.29 -4.33 -19.19
C MET A 21 6.03 -2.98 -18.50
N LEU A 22 5.97 -1.89 -19.27
CA LEU A 22 5.63 -0.55 -18.77
C LEU A 22 4.17 -0.48 -18.27
N VAL A 23 3.23 -1.10 -18.99
CA VAL A 23 1.82 -1.16 -18.55
C VAL A 23 1.68 -1.98 -17.27
N LEU A 24 2.39 -3.10 -17.15
CA LEU A 24 2.39 -3.94 -15.95
C LEU A 24 2.98 -3.21 -14.73
N SER A 25 4.07 -2.46 -14.90
CA SER A 25 4.67 -1.69 -13.79
C SER A 25 3.78 -0.53 -13.32
N LEU A 26 3.04 0.10 -14.23
CA LEU A 26 2.03 1.11 -13.88
C LEU A 26 0.81 0.51 -13.16
N PHE A 27 0.48 -0.75 -13.45
CA PHE A 27 -0.63 -1.44 -12.78
C PHE A 27 -0.31 -1.76 -11.32
N GLU A 28 0.93 -2.18 -11.02
CA GLU A 28 1.37 -2.42 -9.63
C GLU A 28 1.33 -1.16 -8.77
N GLN A 29 1.59 0.02 -9.34
CA GLN A 29 1.52 1.30 -8.61
C GLN A 29 0.09 1.72 -8.25
N ASN A 30 -0.91 1.28 -9.03
CA ASN A 30 -2.32 1.62 -8.80
C ASN A 30 -3.06 0.60 -7.92
N MET A 31 -2.43 -0.55 -7.62
CA MET A 31 -3.06 -1.66 -6.90
C MET A 31 -2.70 -1.77 -5.42
N SER A 32 -2.05 -0.75 -4.84
CA SER A 32 -2.04 -0.60 -3.39
C SER A 32 -3.40 -0.03 -2.96
N PHE A 33 -4.43 -0.86 -3.01
CA PHE A 33 -5.75 -0.59 -2.44
C PHE A 33 -5.66 -0.66 -0.90
N SER A 34 -4.79 0.16 -0.31
CA SER A 34 -4.81 0.36 1.13
C SER A 34 -5.97 1.32 1.40
N SER A 35 -7.03 0.85 2.07
CA SER A 35 -8.09 1.72 2.59
C SER A 35 -7.45 2.94 3.28
N PRO A 36 -8.04 4.14 3.22
CA PRO A 36 -7.49 5.33 3.89
C PRO A 36 -7.13 5.06 5.35
N LEU A 37 -8.02 4.33 6.03
CA LEU A 37 -7.87 3.77 7.37
C LEU A 37 -6.58 2.97 7.57
N ASN A 38 -6.17 2.19 6.58
CA ASN A 38 -4.97 1.36 6.61
C ASN A 38 -3.69 2.22 6.67
N SER A 39 -3.70 3.38 5.99
CA SER A 39 -2.57 4.32 6.01
C SER A 39 -2.46 5.07 7.35
N GLU A 40 -3.58 5.47 7.93
CA GLU A 40 -3.67 6.11 9.25
C GLU A 40 -3.29 5.11 10.36
N GLY A 41 -3.80 3.88 10.26
CA GLY A 41 -3.44 2.77 11.14
C GLY A 41 -1.94 2.48 11.14
N LEU A 42 -1.31 2.44 9.97
CA LEU A 42 0.14 2.24 9.87
C LEU A 42 0.92 3.40 10.53
N ALA A 43 0.44 4.64 10.42
CA ALA A 43 1.05 5.79 11.09
C ALA A 43 0.96 5.68 12.62
N LEU A 44 -0.20 5.26 13.14
CA LEU A 44 -0.43 5.00 14.56
C LEU A 44 0.42 3.82 15.10
N LEU A 45 0.62 2.76 14.33
CA LEU A 45 1.53 1.67 14.69
C LEU A 45 2.99 2.15 14.78
N ARG A 46 3.43 3.00 13.85
CA ARG A 46 4.75 3.63 13.92
C ARG A 46 4.87 4.57 15.12
N PHE A 47 3.79 5.26 15.49
CA PHE A 47 3.74 6.04 16.72
C PHE A 47 3.93 5.15 17.94
N LYS A 48 3.16 4.06 18.06
CA LYS A 48 3.30 3.07 19.15
C LYS A 48 4.73 2.56 19.30
N GLN A 49 5.42 2.25 18.19
CA GLN A 49 6.82 1.79 18.21
C GLN A 49 7.80 2.79 18.83
N ARG A 50 7.47 4.10 18.82
CA ARG A 50 8.31 5.15 19.41
C ARG A 50 7.97 5.44 20.87
N VAL A 51 6.89 4.87 21.40
CA VAL A 51 6.51 5.01 22.80
C VAL A 51 7.42 4.15 23.65
N VAL A 52 8.27 4.80 24.46
CA VAL A 52 9.29 4.13 25.28
C VAL A 52 8.69 3.46 26.52
N SER A 53 7.59 3.99 27.05
CA SER A 53 6.91 3.46 28.23
C SER A 53 5.40 3.62 28.12
N ASP A 54 4.69 2.50 28.19
CA ASP A 54 3.23 2.43 28.27
C ASP A 54 2.84 1.66 29.55
N PRO A 55 3.00 2.27 30.74
CA PRO A 55 2.85 1.58 32.02
C PRO A 55 1.43 1.09 32.30
N PHE A 56 0.44 1.64 31.59
CA PHE A 56 -0.96 1.29 31.72
C PHE A 56 -1.48 0.42 30.55
N GLY A 57 -0.64 0.12 29.55
CA GLY A 57 -1.03 -0.69 28.40
C GLY A 57 -2.09 -0.02 27.52
N ALA A 58 -2.14 1.30 27.45
CA ALA A 58 -3.12 2.05 26.66
C ALA A 58 -3.05 1.71 25.16
N LEU A 59 -1.87 1.34 24.65
CA LEU A 59 -1.65 1.00 23.25
C LEU A 59 -1.65 -0.52 23.01
N SER A 60 -2.04 -1.32 24.02
CA SER A 60 -1.93 -2.78 23.97
C SER A 60 -2.75 -3.42 22.84
N ASN A 61 -3.94 -2.89 22.55
CA ASN A 61 -4.80 -3.40 21.47
C ASN A 61 -4.49 -2.82 20.08
N TRP A 62 -3.53 -1.90 19.96
CA TRP A 62 -3.09 -1.38 18.66
C TRP A 62 -2.20 -2.41 17.97
N LYS A 63 -2.78 -3.23 17.08
CA LYS A 63 -2.06 -4.28 16.35
C LYS A 63 -2.78 -4.63 15.05
N GLU A 64 -2.01 -5.19 14.13
CA GLU A 64 -2.51 -5.89 12.95
C GLU A 64 -3.00 -7.29 13.36
N ILE A 65 -4.16 -7.70 12.84
CA ILE A 65 -4.77 -9.01 13.11
C ILE A 65 -5.02 -9.65 11.75
N ASP A 66 -4.41 -10.82 11.51
CA ASP A 66 -4.59 -11.61 10.30
C ASP A 66 -4.34 -10.86 8.97
N GLY A 67 -3.43 -9.86 8.99
CA GLY A 67 -3.12 -9.04 7.81
C GLY A 67 -3.99 -7.78 7.68
N GLU A 68 -4.92 -7.56 8.59
CA GLU A 68 -5.83 -6.42 8.58
C GLU A 68 -5.49 -5.42 9.69
N ILE A 69 -5.54 -4.13 9.33
CA ILE A 69 -5.41 -3.02 10.27
C ILE A 69 -6.78 -2.36 10.39
N ASP A 70 -7.37 -2.48 11.58
CA ASP A 70 -8.61 -1.80 11.94
C ASP A 70 -8.36 -0.82 13.09
N PRO A 71 -7.98 0.44 12.79
CA PRO A 71 -7.71 1.45 13.80
C PRO A 71 -8.94 1.82 14.63
N CYS A 72 -10.15 1.67 14.10
CA CYS A 72 -11.37 2.07 14.80
C CYS A 72 -11.69 1.16 15.99
N SER A 73 -11.14 -0.06 15.99
CA SER A 73 -11.21 -0.97 17.13
C SER A 73 -10.22 -0.64 18.26
N TRP A 74 -9.29 0.30 18.03
CA TRP A 74 -8.21 0.59 18.96
C TRP A 74 -8.64 1.51 20.10
N PHE A 75 -8.05 1.29 21.28
CA PHE A 75 -8.38 2.09 22.45
C PHE A 75 -7.93 3.54 22.22
N GLY A 76 -8.86 4.47 22.43
CA GLY A 76 -8.60 5.92 22.26
C GLY A 76 -8.55 6.40 20.81
N VAL A 77 -8.91 5.58 19.83
CA VAL A 77 -9.06 5.98 18.43
C VAL A 77 -10.55 6.08 18.11
N GLU A 78 -10.97 7.22 17.55
CA GLU A 78 -12.33 7.43 17.07
C GLU A 78 -12.31 7.59 15.55
N CYS A 79 -13.30 7.00 14.90
CA CYS A 79 -13.47 7.08 13.46
C CYS A 79 -14.81 7.71 13.10
N SER A 80 -14.80 8.61 12.12
CA SER A 80 -16.00 9.16 11.49
C SER A 80 -15.87 8.98 9.98
N ASP A 81 -16.94 8.51 9.33
CA ASP A 81 -16.96 8.24 7.89
C ASP A 81 -15.73 7.46 7.39
N GLU A 82 -15.33 6.41 8.11
CA GLU A 82 -14.16 5.57 7.80
C GLU A 82 -12.83 6.34 7.73
N LYS A 83 -12.67 7.37 8.58
CA LYS A 83 -11.42 8.09 8.80
C LYS A 83 -11.17 8.29 10.28
N VAL A 84 -9.92 8.25 10.70
CA VAL A 84 -9.53 8.61 12.08
C VAL A 84 -9.76 10.11 12.27
N VAL A 85 -10.53 10.47 13.30
CA VAL A 85 -10.82 11.87 13.63
C VAL A 85 -10.14 12.29 14.93
N ILE A 86 -9.76 13.56 14.99
CA ILE A 86 -9.22 14.18 16.20
C ILE A 86 -10.39 14.80 16.96
N LEU A 87 -10.59 14.37 18.21
CA LEU A 87 -11.52 15.01 19.16
C LEU A 87 -11.01 16.36 19.64
#